data_AF-A0A0B1P1U0-F1
#
_entry.id   AF-A0A0B1P1U0-F1
#
_cell.length_a   1.000
_cell.length_b   1.000
_cell.length_c   1.000
_cell.angle_alpha   90.00
_cell.angle_beta   90.00
_cell.angle_gamma   90.00
#
_symmetry.space_group_name_H-M   'P 1'
#
loop_
_entity.id
_entity.type
_entity.pdbx_description
1 polymer ?
#
loop_
_entity_poly.entity_id
_entity_poly.type
_entity_poly.pdbx_seq_one_letter_code
_entity_poly.pdbx_strand_id
1 'polypeptide(L)'
;MALQLNRKYANLPDLDSAPDVYETPELTDDNSTTVGRARSESNASSRENDFAETDRCGISKSRLPFHEARLQFAPAIIDAQNVDFSDRLTAKRKSYKASSRNLRKRESDTLQLEDSSDEETESFGKKLARLKREVEEIKEISRAWAEKETTNQDGIVDLGADVSALSKALDEISCLQMTGRQSHISKLTKDLGSGIKVNRSPHRSQCDEEPATYTVTYAPVYQQSHALAKAANFDSRLAMLEKVLGINAVDELSLIDNGSRKAVIPSLEKLQKQVSVLSNSTPSSLDGISREIRKLTQEAQKLESARKAANIAQKTMNKDEELTPKIEEDSELVMKLNALYGALPVIEKMRPILPSLLDRLHSLRAIHASAATTKSALDKIDREQLEIADDIKKWQEGLSRMEKTMSEAEATMNSNIRFMNEWMKKLEENMTSL
;
A
#
# COMPACT_ATOMS: atom_id res chain seq x y z
N MET A 1 -45.09 -17.48 -25.25
CA MET A 1 -44.38 -16.68 -24.22
C MET A 1 -44.66 -15.22 -24.53
N ALA A 2 -45.56 -14.58 -23.78
CA ALA A 2 -45.81 -13.15 -23.94
C ALA A 2 -44.61 -12.39 -23.38
N LEU A 3 -43.84 -11.75 -24.27
CA LEU A 3 -42.79 -10.81 -23.89
C LEU A 3 -43.42 -9.73 -23.00
N GLN A 4 -42.84 -9.51 -21.82
CA GLN A 4 -43.26 -8.45 -20.92
C GLN A 4 -43.01 -7.10 -21.61
N LEU A 5 -44.03 -6.56 -22.27
CA LEU A 5 -43.97 -5.23 -22.86
C LEU A 5 -43.64 -4.22 -21.74
N ASN A 6 -42.47 -3.60 -21.84
CA ASN A 6 -42.01 -2.60 -20.90
C ASN A 6 -42.97 -1.39 -20.95
N ARG A 7 -43.52 -0.99 -19.81
CA ARG A 7 -44.54 0.08 -19.70
C ARG A 7 -44.13 1.39 -20.37
N LYS A 8 -42.82 1.65 -20.53
CA LYS A 8 -42.31 2.84 -21.23
C LYS A 8 -42.68 2.88 -22.71
N TYR A 9 -42.83 1.73 -23.36
CA TYR A 9 -43.03 1.63 -24.81
C TYR A 9 -44.44 1.24 -25.24
N ALA A 10 -45.32 0.89 -24.28
CA ALA A 10 -46.68 0.42 -24.55
C ALA A 10 -47.59 1.45 -25.26
N ASN A 11 -47.25 2.73 -25.21
CA ASN A 11 -48.03 3.82 -25.81
C ASN A 11 -47.55 4.19 -27.23
N LEU A 12 -46.48 3.58 -27.73
CA LEU A 12 -46.02 3.82 -29.10
C LEU A 12 -46.80 2.88 -30.05
N PRO A 13 -47.45 3.41 -31.11
CA PRO A 13 -47.97 2.57 -32.17
C PRO A 13 -46.80 1.96 -32.94
N ASP A 14 -46.89 0.66 -33.25
CA ASP A 14 -45.89 -0.14 -33.99
C ASP A 14 -44.69 -0.65 -33.16
N LEU A 15 -44.97 -1.39 -32.07
CA LEU A 15 -43.93 -2.12 -31.33
C LEU A 15 -43.71 -3.52 -31.92
N ASP A 16 -42.49 -3.80 -32.35
CA ASP A 16 -42.11 -5.12 -32.89
C ASP A 16 -42.13 -6.20 -31.80
N SER A 17 -42.61 -7.39 -32.15
CA SER A 17 -42.63 -8.60 -31.30
C SER A 17 -41.51 -9.59 -31.65
N ALA A 18 -40.60 -9.21 -32.54
CA ALA A 18 -39.38 -9.94 -32.84
C ALA A 18 -38.54 -10.21 -31.58
N PRO A 19 -37.72 -11.29 -31.56
CA PRO A 19 -36.72 -11.46 -30.53
C PRO A 19 -35.73 -10.29 -30.50
N ASP A 20 -35.43 -9.81 -29.29
CA ASP A 20 -34.50 -8.69 -29.05
C ASP A 20 -33.08 -8.94 -29.61
N VAL A 21 -32.67 -10.22 -29.68
CA VAL A 21 -31.34 -10.64 -30.13
C VAL A 21 -31.49 -11.81 -31.11
N TYR A 22 -31.00 -11.61 -32.33
CA TYR A 22 -30.82 -12.69 -33.30
C TYR A 22 -29.35 -13.11 -33.29
N GLU A 23 -29.02 -14.10 -32.47
CA GLU A 23 -27.68 -14.66 -32.39
C GLU A 23 -27.58 -16.00 -33.12
N THR A 24 -26.40 -16.27 -33.68
CA THR A 24 -26.05 -17.63 -34.10
C THR A 24 -25.93 -18.51 -32.86
N PRO A 25 -26.42 -19.76 -32.87
CA PRO A 25 -26.28 -20.64 -31.71
C PRO A 25 -24.81 -20.71 -31.30
N GLU A 26 -24.54 -20.55 -30.00
CA GLU A 26 -23.19 -20.68 -29.45
C GLU A 26 -22.61 -22.02 -29.90
N LEU A 27 -21.68 -21.95 -30.85
CA LEU A 27 -20.82 -23.08 -31.16
C LEU A 27 -19.96 -23.23 -29.91
N THR A 28 -20.07 -24.37 -29.23
CA THR A 28 -19.19 -24.69 -28.12
C THR A 28 -17.78 -24.86 -28.69
N ASP A 29 -17.02 -23.77 -28.75
CA ASP A 29 -15.60 -23.76 -29.11
C ASP A 29 -14.76 -24.64 -28.16
N ASP A 30 -15.36 -25.14 -27.07
CA ASP A 30 -14.74 -25.96 -26.04
C ASP A 30 -14.57 -27.45 -26.38
N ASN A 31 -15.15 -27.97 -27.48
CA ASN A 31 -14.97 -29.39 -27.84
C ASN A 31 -13.98 -29.68 -28.98
N SER A 32 -13.32 -28.66 -29.55
CA SER A 32 -12.28 -28.90 -30.57
C SER A 32 -11.28 -27.75 -30.70
N THR A 33 -10.52 -27.48 -29.63
CA THR A 33 -9.15 -26.97 -29.80
C THR A 33 -8.16 -28.01 -29.32
N THR A 34 -7.79 -28.90 -30.25
CA THR A 34 -6.55 -29.67 -30.18
C THR A 34 -5.38 -28.73 -29.89
N VAL A 35 -4.81 -28.82 -28.68
CA VAL A 35 -3.39 -28.54 -28.34
C VAL A 35 -2.73 -27.41 -29.13
N GLY A 36 -3.40 -26.26 -29.25
CA GLY A 36 -2.81 -25.00 -29.67
C GLY A 36 -2.29 -24.31 -28.43
N ARG A 37 -1.08 -24.68 -28.00
CA ARG A 37 -0.34 -24.01 -26.92
C ARG A 37 -0.33 -22.50 -27.20
N ALA A 38 -1.25 -21.76 -26.60
CA ALA A 38 -1.10 -20.34 -26.37
C ALA A 38 0.13 -20.22 -25.46
N ARG A 39 1.30 -20.04 -26.09
CA ARG A 39 2.52 -19.68 -25.41
C ARG A 39 2.27 -18.30 -24.83
N SER A 40 1.85 -18.27 -23.58
CA SER A 40 2.07 -17.12 -22.72
C SER A 40 3.59 -16.95 -22.64
N GLU A 41 4.13 -15.94 -23.33
CA GLU A 41 5.57 -15.72 -23.49
C GLU A 41 6.32 -15.40 -22.19
N SER A 42 5.64 -15.38 -21.04
CA SER A 42 6.23 -15.00 -19.75
C SER A 42 6.49 -16.13 -18.75
N ASN A 43 5.99 -17.37 -18.95
CA ASN A 43 6.05 -18.41 -17.91
C ASN A 43 6.63 -19.76 -18.36
N ALA A 44 7.75 -19.76 -19.11
CA ALA A 44 8.56 -20.95 -19.35
C ALA A 44 9.53 -21.29 -18.19
N SER A 45 9.12 -21.12 -16.92
CA SER A 45 9.93 -21.60 -15.79
C SER A 45 9.11 -21.88 -14.52
N SER A 46 8.14 -22.79 -14.60
CA SER A 46 7.54 -23.35 -13.39
C SER A 46 6.93 -24.73 -13.63
N ARG A 47 7.73 -25.68 -14.11
CA ARG A 47 7.59 -27.11 -13.85
C ARG A 47 8.74 -27.86 -14.51
N GLU A 48 9.01 -29.04 -13.99
CA GLU A 48 10.04 -30.00 -14.39
C GLU A 48 11.44 -29.74 -13.85
N ASN A 49 11.66 -30.42 -12.73
CA ASN A 49 12.92 -31.02 -12.35
C ASN A 49 13.26 -32.19 -13.32
N ASP A 50 13.16 -31.99 -14.64
CA ASP A 50 13.40 -33.02 -15.65
C ASP A 50 13.80 -32.34 -16.97
N PHE A 51 15.06 -31.89 -17.09
CA PHE A 51 15.82 -31.90 -18.35
C PHE A 51 17.28 -31.75 -17.97
N ALA A 52 17.94 -32.90 -17.75
CA ALA A 52 19.38 -33.00 -17.84
C ALA A 52 19.81 -32.73 -19.29
N GLU A 53 19.84 -31.45 -19.68
CA GLU A 53 20.56 -30.98 -20.86
C GLU A 53 21.13 -29.58 -20.60
N THR A 54 21.83 -29.43 -19.47
CA THR A 54 22.51 -28.17 -19.10
C THR A 54 23.84 -27.99 -19.83
N ASP A 55 24.28 -28.96 -20.66
CA ASP A 55 25.61 -28.91 -21.29
C ASP A 55 25.63 -28.33 -22.71
N ARG A 56 24.48 -27.94 -23.29
CA ARG A 56 24.44 -27.44 -24.69
C ARG A 56 24.25 -25.94 -24.87
N CYS A 57 24.13 -25.17 -23.80
CA CYS A 57 24.03 -23.72 -23.91
C CYS A 57 24.89 -23.11 -22.82
N GLY A 58 25.92 -22.33 -23.18
CA GLY A 58 26.87 -21.69 -22.26
C GLY A 58 26.27 -20.60 -21.36
N ILE A 59 24.98 -20.71 -21.02
CA ILE A 59 24.20 -19.78 -20.21
C ILE A 59 23.65 -20.55 -19.02
N SER A 60 24.20 -20.27 -17.83
CA SER A 60 23.68 -20.79 -16.57
C SER A 60 22.33 -20.14 -16.24
N LYS A 61 21.24 -20.93 -16.27
CA LYS A 61 19.88 -20.49 -15.90
C LYS A 61 19.58 -20.66 -14.40
N SER A 62 20.59 -20.57 -13.53
CA SER A 62 20.38 -20.69 -12.08
C SER A 62 19.49 -19.55 -11.59
N ARG A 63 18.33 -19.89 -11.02
CA ARG A 63 17.43 -18.92 -10.37
C ARG A 63 18.12 -18.39 -9.12
N LEU A 64 18.15 -17.06 -8.97
CA LEU A 64 18.73 -16.42 -7.78
C LEU A 64 17.84 -16.66 -6.55
N PRO A 65 18.32 -17.33 -5.49
CA PRO A 65 17.57 -17.47 -4.25
C PRO A 65 17.56 -16.14 -3.49
N PHE A 66 16.54 -15.31 -3.70
CA PHE A 66 16.46 -13.95 -3.13
C PHE A 66 16.60 -13.90 -1.61
N HIS A 67 16.03 -14.87 -0.90
CA HIS A 67 16.12 -14.92 0.56
C HIS A 67 17.55 -15.23 1.02
N GLU A 68 18.21 -16.19 0.39
CA GLU A 68 19.59 -16.56 0.73
C GLU A 68 20.57 -15.45 0.37
N ALA A 69 20.43 -14.87 -0.82
CA ALA A 69 21.20 -13.70 -1.23
C ALA A 69 21.00 -12.53 -0.24
N ARG A 70 19.76 -12.26 0.19
CA ARG A 70 19.49 -11.23 1.20
C ARG A 70 20.21 -11.51 2.52
N LEU A 71 20.26 -12.77 2.98
CA LEU A 71 21.00 -13.11 4.21
C LEU A 71 22.51 -12.93 4.03
N GLN A 72 23.05 -13.26 2.85
CA GLN A 72 24.47 -13.09 2.56
C GLN A 72 24.88 -11.60 2.52
N PHE A 73 24.02 -10.73 1.97
CA PHE A 73 24.32 -9.30 1.83
C PHE A 73 23.81 -8.42 2.98
N ALA A 74 22.90 -8.91 3.84
CA ALA A 74 22.40 -8.17 5.01
C ALA A 74 23.49 -7.65 5.97
N PRO A 75 24.59 -8.37 6.27
CA PRO A 75 25.63 -7.88 7.17
C PRO A 75 26.62 -6.91 6.50
N ALA A 76 26.59 -6.76 5.17
CA ALA A 76 27.49 -5.87 4.45
C ALA A 76 26.97 -4.42 4.53
N ILE A 77 27.71 -3.54 5.20
CA ILE A 77 27.43 -2.11 5.23
C ILE A 77 28.32 -1.45 4.19
N ILE A 78 27.71 -0.73 3.24
CA ILE A 78 28.41 -0.04 2.16
C ILE A 78 28.48 1.44 2.49
N ASP A 79 29.68 1.98 2.63
CA ASP A 79 29.92 3.42 2.74
C ASP A 79 30.11 4.03 1.34
N ALA A 80 29.26 5.01 1.02
CA ALA A 80 29.23 5.72 -0.26
C ALA A 80 29.63 7.20 -0.15
N GLN A 81 30.02 7.71 1.03
CA GLN A 81 30.18 9.16 1.25
C GLN A 81 31.32 9.80 0.45
N ASN A 82 32.33 9.03 0.07
CA ASN A 82 33.54 9.54 -0.60
C ASN A 82 33.78 8.91 -1.98
N VAL A 83 32.76 8.35 -2.63
CA VAL A 83 32.92 7.64 -3.91
C VAL A 83 32.96 8.66 -5.04
N ASP A 84 34.04 8.63 -5.83
CA ASP A 84 34.23 9.51 -6.98
C ASP A 84 34.59 8.65 -8.19
N PHE A 85 33.67 8.61 -9.16
CA PHE A 85 33.84 7.95 -10.46
C PHE A 85 34.26 8.92 -11.57
N SER A 86 34.52 10.19 -11.25
CA SER A 86 35.13 11.08 -12.23
C SER A 86 36.50 10.52 -12.57
N ASP A 87 36.74 10.28 -13.86
CA ASP A 87 37.88 9.52 -14.40
C ASP A 87 39.19 10.35 -14.36
N ARG A 88 39.46 10.97 -13.21
CA ARG A 88 40.62 11.82 -12.96
C ARG A 88 41.83 10.93 -12.72
N LEU A 89 42.65 10.77 -13.76
CA LEU A 89 43.85 9.92 -13.80
C LEU A 89 44.95 10.27 -12.76
N THR A 90 44.83 11.38 -12.03
CA THR A 90 45.86 11.87 -11.09
C THR A 90 45.56 11.58 -9.62
N ALA A 91 44.35 11.12 -9.28
CA ALA A 91 43.96 10.81 -7.90
C ALA A 91 43.68 9.31 -7.73
N LYS A 92 44.00 8.75 -6.56
CA LYS A 92 43.64 7.37 -6.21
C LYS A 92 42.11 7.24 -6.29
N ARG A 93 41.64 6.41 -7.23
CA ARG A 93 40.21 6.17 -7.51
C ARG A 93 39.47 5.80 -6.23
N LYS A 94 38.46 6.58 -5.86
CA LYS A 94 37.67 6.34 -4.64
C LYS A 94 36.47 5.47 -4.99
N SER A 95 36.53 4.18 -4.65
CA SER A 95 35.43 3.22 -4.84
C SER A 95 34.58 3.07 -3.58
N TYR A 96 33.42 2.42 -3.71
CA TYR A 96 32.62 1.96 -2.57
C TYR A 96 33.48 1.19 -1.58
N LYS A 97 33.33 1.51 -0.29
CA LYS A 97 33.96 0.75 0.79
C LYS A 97 32.91 -0.15 1.43
N ALA A 98 33.04 -1.45 1.21
CA ALA A 98 32.22 -2.45 1.90
C ALA A 98 32.93 -2.84 3.20
N SER A 99 32.29 -2.59 4.34
CA SER A 99 32.72 -3.15 5.62
C SER A 99 31.78 -4.28 5.97
N SER A 100 32.26 -5.52 5.85
CA SER A 100 31.60 -6.68 6.44
C SER A 100 32.20 -6.89 7.81
N ARG A 101 31.43 -6.64 8.87
CA ARG A 101 31.80 -7.10 10.20
C ARG A 101 31.70 -8.62 10.19
N ASN A 102 32.81 -9.28 9.85
CA ASN A 102 32.92 -10.74 9.80
C ASN A 102 32.69 -11.29 11.20
N LEU A 103 31.43 -11.57 11.54
CA LEU A 103 31.07 -12.49 12.62
C LEU A 103 31.39 -13.91 12.14
N ARG A 104 32.68 -14.23 12.00
CA ARG A 104 33.08 -15.63 12.02
C ARG A 104 32.92 -16.10 13.46
N LYS A 105 31.83 -16.82 13.71
CA LYS A 105 31.62 -17.60 14.93
C LYS A 105 32.78 -18.61 15.03
N ARG A 106 33.81 -18.28 15.81
CA ARG A 106 34.82 -19.24 16.23
C ARG A 106 34.43 -19.72 17.62
N GLU A 107 34.10 -21.00 17.67
CA GLU A 107 33.86 -21.76 18.88
C GLU A 107 35.20 -21.97 19.58
N SER A 108 35.55 -21.07 20.51
CA SER A 108 36.45 -21.30 21.65
C SER A 108 36.73 -19.96 22.34
N ASP A 109 36.47 -19.93 23.64
CA ASP A 109 36.75 -18.82 24.56
C ASP A 109 38.21 -18.36 24.47
N THR A 110 38.43 -17.17 23.93
CA THR A 110 39.43 -16.17 24.33
C THR A 110 39.37 -15.01 23.35
N LEU A 111 38.99 -13.83 23.83
CA LEU A 111 39.03 -12.58 23.07
C LEU A 111 40.49 -12.14 22.92
N GLN A 112 41.21 -12.75 21.98
CA GLN A 112 42.40 -12.13 21.41
C GLN A 112 41.94 -11.31 20.20
N LEU A 113 42.06 -9.99 20.36
CA LEU A 113 41.97 -9.03 19.27
C LEU A 113 43.21 -9.26 18.39
N GLU A 114 43.11 -10.25 17.51
CA GLU A 114 44.15 -10.55 16.52
C GLU A 114 44.12 -9.46 15.45
N ASP A 115 45.01 -8.50 15.68
CA ASP A 115 45.53 -7.49 14.77
C ASP A 115 45.75 -8.10 13.38
N SER A 116 44.79 -7.87 12.50
CA SER A 116 44.84 -8.32 11.12
C SER A 116 44.31 -7.21 10.22
N SER A 117 45.15 -6.22 9.99
CA SER A 117 45.59 -5.86 8.63
C SER A 117 46.47 -4.62 8.71
N ASP A 118 47.73 -4.81 8.34
CA ASP A 118 48.63 -3.76 7.84
C ASP A 118 47.85 -2.76 6.96
N GLU A 119 48.16 -1.47 7.13
CA GLU A 119 47.59 -0.30 6.43
C GLU A 119 46.28 0.31 6.97
N GLU A 120 45.87 0.03 8.21
CA GLU A 120 44.88 0.91 8.87
C GLU A 120 45.58 2.13 9.50
N THR A 121 45.54 3.25 8.77
CA THR A 121 45.79 4.58 9.33
C THR A 121 45.03 4.70 10.65
N GLU A 122 45.77 4.76 11.76
CA GLU A 122 45.21 4.86 13.11
C GLU A 122 44.00 5.80 13.13
N SER A 123 42.86 5.33 13.66
CA SER A 123 41.68 6.20 13.78
C SER A 123 42.06 7.53 14.41
N PHE A 124 41.53 8.64 13.90
CA PHE A 124 41.95 9.99 14.32
C PHE A 124 41.95 10.18 15.85
N GLY A 125 41.05 9.51 16.57
CA GLY A 125 41.02 9.50 18.03
C GLY A 125 42.19 8.74 18.68
N LYS A 126 42.57 7.57 18.13
CA LYS A 126 43.76 6.81 18.56
C LYS A 126 45.04 7.59 18.26
N LYS A 127 45.11 8.24 17.08
CA LYS A 127 46.23 9.12 16.70
C LYS A 127 46.35 10.32 17.64
N LEU A 128 45.23 10.95 18.00
CA LEU A 128 45.19 12.08 18.93
C LEU A 128 45.62 11.67 20.34
N ALA A 129 45.19 10.50 20.82
CA ALA A 129 45.61 9.97 22.11
C ALA A 129 47.10 9.63 22.17
N ARG A 130 47.67 9.09 21.08
CA ARG A 130 49.13 8.87 20.97
C ARG A 130 49.89 10.20 20.99
N LEU A 131 49.48 11.17 20.17
CA LEU A 131 50.11 12.49 20.13
C LEU A 131 50.06 13.21 21.49
N LYS A 132 48.95 13.08 22.23
CA LYS A 132 48.89 13.60 23.62
C LYS A 132 49.98 13.00 24.50
N ARG A 133 50.17 11.68 24.44
CA ARG A 133 51.20 11.00 25.23
C ARG A 133 52.61 11.43 24.81
N GLU A 134 52.87 11.50 23.50
CA GLU A 134 54.18 11.92 22.98
C GLU A 134 54.50 13.37 23.38
N VAL A 135 53.52 14.28 23.34
CA VAL A 135 53.70 15.68 23.78
C VAL A 135 53.90 15.78 25.30
N GLU A 136 53.19 14.97 26.10
CA GLU A 136 53.40 14.90 27.55
C GLU A 136 54.82 14.39 27.88
N GLU A 137 55.29 13.36 27.16
CA GLU A 137 56.65 12.83 27.30
C GLU A 137 57.71 13.90 26.94
N ILE A 138 57.52 14.63 25.84
CA ILE A 138 58.41 15.74 25.45
C ILE A 138 58.42 16.86 26.50
N LYS A 139 57.27 17.14 27.11
CA LYS A 139 57.15 18.15 28.18
C LYS A 139 57.86 17.72 29.46
N GLU A 140 57.78 16.44 29.83
CA GLU A 140 58.53 15.89 30.96
C GLU A 140 60.04 15.94 30.70
N ILE A 141 60.46 15.60 29.48
CA ILE A 141 61.85 15.72 29.05
C ILE A 141 62.29 17.19 29.18
N SER A 142 61.56 18.15 28.61
CA SER A 142 61.88 19.59 28.71
C SER A 142 62.04 20.09 30.15
N ARG A 143 61.21 19.62 31.09
CA ARG A 143 61.37 19.93 32.52
C ARG A 143 62.66 19.36 33.11
N ALA A 144 63.01 18.13 32.76
CA ALA A 144 64.25 17.49 33.19
C ALA A 144 65.51 18.16 32.61
N TRP A 145 65.43 18.76 31.41
CA TRP A 145 66.50 19.60 30.86
C TRP A 145 66.60 20.94 31.61
N ALA A 146 65.48 21.59 31.92
CA ALA A 146 65.45 22.85 32.68
C ALA A 146 66.05 22.72 34.10
N GLU A 147 65.87 21.58 34.78
CA GLU A 147 66.50 21.33 36.09
C GLU A 147 68.03 21.14 36.01
N LYS A 148 68.57 20.71 34.87
CA LYS A 148 70.01 20.52 34.66
C LYS A 148 70.74 21.79 34.25
N GLU A 149 70.04 22.83 33.81
CA GLU A 149 70.61 24.02 33.16
C GLU A 149 70.88 25.22 34.08
N THR A 150 70.92 25.03 35.40
CA THR A 150 71.25 26.10 36.36
C THR A 150 72.73 26.55 36.35
N THR A 151 73.56 26.13 35.38
CA THR A 151 75.00 26.45 35.36
C THR A 151 75.60 26.97 34.05
N ASN A 152 74.86 27.16 32.95
CA ASN A 152 75.42 27.84 31.77
C ASN A 152 74.38 28.73 31.05
N GLN A 153 74.73 30.01 30.87
CA GLN A 153 74.01 30.95 30.01
C GLN A 153 74.46 30.71 28.56
N ASP A 154 73.55 30.27 27.69
CA ASP A 154 73.27 30.91 26.40
C ASP A 154 72.23 30.11 25.56
N GLY A 155 71.18 30.80 25.12
CA GLY A 155 70.53 30.57 23.84
C GLY A 155 69.74 29.27 23.63
N ILE A 156 68.86 28.88 24.55
CA ILE A 156 67.85 27.84 24.27
C ILE A 156 66.50 28.52 24.12
N VAL A 157 66.05 28.55 22.87
CA VAL A 157 64.69 28.94 22.44
C VAL A 157 63.68 28.27 23.37
N ASP A 158 62.66 29.02 23.79
CA ASP A 158 61.61 28.64 24.74
C ASP A 158 60.72 27.50 24.21
N LEU A 159 61.33 26.33 24.00
CA LEU A 159 60.71 25.11 23.52
C LEU A 159 59.66 24.62 24.53
N GLY A 160 59.82 24.98 25.80
CA GLY A 160 58.83 24.74 26.86
C GLY A 160 57.53 25.50 26.61
N ALA A 161 57.60 26.79 26.24
CA ALA A 161 56.41 27.55 25.85
C ALA A 161 55.75 26.96 24.58
N ASP A 162 56.53 26.60 23.57
CA ASP A 162 55.99 26.02 22.32
C ASP A 162 55.32 24.66 22.54
N VAL A 163 55.90 23.78 23.37
CA VAL A 163 55.28 22.49 23.75
C VAL A 163 54.02 22.70 24.58
N SER A 164 54.00 23.73 25.44
CA SER A 164 52.79 24.10 26.19
C SER A 164 51.69 24.70 25.32
N ALA A 165 52.06 25.44 24.26
CA ALA A 165 51.13 25.94 23.26
C ALA A 165 50.56 24.80 22.41
N LEU A 166 51.40 23.83 22.04
CA LEU A 166 50.98 22.62 21.33
C LEU A 166 50.03 21.77 22.18
N SER A 167 50.29 21.57 23.48
CA SER A 167 49.35 20.84 24.35
C SER A 167 48.01 21.55 24.47
N LYS A 168 48.00 22.90 24.58
CA LYS A 168 46.77 23.70 24.61
C LYS A 168 45.98 23.58 23.30
N ALA A 169 46.64 23.67 22.14
CA ALA A 169 45.99 23.49 20.84
C ALA A 169 45.39 22.09 20.67
N LEU A 170 46.08 21.05 21.16
CA LEU A 170 45.63 19.67 21.09
C LEU A 170 44.45 19.39 22.05
N ASP A 171 44.41 20.08 23.19
CA ASP A 171 43.26 20.09 24.10
C ASP A 171 42.06 20.84 23.54
N GLU A 172 42.27 21.97 22.85
CA GLU A 172 41.19 22.68 22.14
C GLU A 172 40.57 21.81 21.04
N ILE A 173 41.39 21.13 20.23
CA ILE A 173 40.92 20.19 19.21
C ILE A 173 40.16 19.01 19.84
N SER A 174 40.66 18.49 20.96
CA SER A 174 39.97 17.44 21.73
C SER A 174 38.61 17.91 22.25
N CYS A 175 38.51 19.14 22.77
CA CYS A 175 37.27 19.73 23.25
C CYS A 175 36.25 19.94 22.12
N LEU A 176 36.68 20.42 20.95
CA LEU A 176 35.83 20.54 19.76
C LEU A 176 35.29 19.18 19.28
N GLN A 177 36.06 18.11 19.45
CA GLN A 177 35.63 16.77 19.07
C GLN A 177 34.62 16.16 20.05
N MET A 178 34.77 16.42 21.35
CA MET A 178 33.81 15.96 22.37
C MET A 178 32.46 16.65 22.22
N THR A 179 32.43 17.92 21.80
CA THR A 179 31.19 18.66 21.55
C THR A 179 30.53 18.29 20.22
N GLY A 180 31.32 18.01 19.17
CA GLY A 180 30.80 17.69 17.82
C GLY A 180 30.12 16.32 17.68
N ARG A 181 30.55 15.29 18.43
CA ARG A 181 30.01 13.92 18.27
C ARG A 181 28.79 13.59 19.14
N GLN A 182 28.58 14.28 20.26
CA GLN A 182 27.52 13.92 21.22
C GLN A 182 26.24 14.76 21.11
N SER A 183 26.27 15.92 20.43
CA SER A 183 25.15 16.86 20.47
C SER A 183 23.94 16.42 19.63
N HIS A 184 24.11 15.84 18.44
CA HIS A 184 22.97 15.65 17.53
C HIS A 184 22.45 14.21 17.51
N ILE A 185 23.34 13.22 17.56
CA ILE A 185 22.93 11.80 17.51
C ILE A 185 22.39 11.35 18.88
N SER A 186 22.97 11.79 19.99
CA SER A 186 22.48 11.38 21.33
C SER A 186 21.17 12.06 21.74
N LYS A 187 20.91 13.28 21.22
CA LYS A 187 19.61 13.94 21.41
C LYS A 187 18.53 13.24 20.60
N LEU A 188 18.82 12.85 19.36
CA LEU A 188 17.89 12.11 18.52
C LEU A 188 17.59 10.70 19.05
N THR A 189 18.59 9.98 19.59
CA THR A 189 18.36 8.67 20.22
C THR A 189 17.67 8.77 21.58
N LYS A 190 17.84 9.87 22.31
CA LYS A 190 17.06 10.15 23.54
C LYS A 190 15.61 10.52 23.23
N ASP A 191 15.36 11.29 22.17
CA ASP A 191 13.98 11.64 21.78
C ASP A 191 13.22 10.44 21.20
N LEU A 192 13.88 9.57 20.44
CA LEU A 192 13.29 8.32 19.95
C LEU A 192 13.17 7.24 21.05
N GLY A 193 14.06 7.26 22.05
CA GLY A 193 14.04 6.37 23.22
C GLY A 193 13.08 6.82 24.33
N SER A 194 12.59 8.06 24.28
CA SER A 194 11.63 8.65 25.22
C SER A 194 10.18 8.52 24.73
N GLY A 195 9.87 7.45 23.99
CA GLY A 195 8.50 6.98 23.84
C GLY A 195 7.94 6.62 25.22
N ILE A 196 6.99 7.45 25.70
CA ILE A 196 6.14 7.21 26.87
C ILE A 196 6.89 7.26 28.22
N LYS A 197 7.23 8.48 28.66
CA LYS A 197 7.23 8.79 30.10
C LYS A 197 6.29 9.96 30.34
N VAL A 198 5.17 9.61 30.96
CA VAL A 198 4.22 10.54 31.58
C VAL A 198 5.00 11.47 32.50
N ASN A 199 5.09 12.76 32.14
CA ASN A 199 5.52 13.81 33.05
C ASN A 199 4.46 13.95 34.14
N ARG A 200 4.57 13.14 35.19
CA ARG A 200 3.91 13.40 36.47
C ARG A 200 4.73 14.48 37.18
N SER A 201 4.39 15.74 36.94
CA SER A 201 4.82 16.82 37.83
C SER A 201 4.15 16.61 39.20
N PRO A 202 4.88 16.64 40.32
CA PRO A 202 4.28 16.57 41.65
C PRO A 202 3.66 17.93 41.97
N HIS A 203 2.42 18.16 41.57
CA HIS A 203 1.64 19.27 42.13
C HIS A 203 1.29 18.96 43.58
N ARG A 204 1.88 19.79 44.45
CA ARG A 204 1.61 19.96 45.86
C ARG A 204 0.10 20.15 46.08
N SER A 205 -0.47 19.35 46.95
CA SER A 205 -1.85 19.48 47.42
C SER A 205 -2.06 20.79 48.18
N GLN A 206 -2.91 21.67 47.65
CA GLN A 206 -3.67 22.61 48.46
C GLN A 206 -5.13 22.52 48.02
N CYS A 207 -5.99 22.37 49.03
CA CYS A 207 -7.44 22.43 48.91
C CYS A 207 -7.86 23.75 48.25
N ASP A 208 -8.77 23.66 47.29
CA ASP A 208 -9.86 24.62 47.08
C ASP A 208 -10.95 23.91 46.25
N GLU A 209 -12.21 24.14 46.59
CA GLU A 209 -13.38 23.56 45.92
C GLU A 209 -13.53 24.11 44.49
N GLU A 210 -12.98 23.40 43.51
CA GLU A 210 -13.21 23.62 42.08
C GLU A 210 -13.54 22.26 41.42
N PRO A 211 -14.47 22.20 40.44
CA PRO A 211 -14.93 20.93 39.88
C PRO A 211 -13.76 20.20 39.23
N ALA A 212 -13.53 18.97 39.68
CA ALA A 212 -12.46 18.09 39.20
C ALA A 212 -12.47 18.01 37.66
N THR A 213 -11.56 18.76 37.04
CA THR A 213 -11.42 18.79 35.58
C THR A 213 -10.58 17.58 35.18
N TYR A 214 -11.29 16.49 34.82
CA TYR A 214 -10.66 15.30 34.26
C TYR A 214 -10.17 15.61 32.85
N THR A 215 -8.87 15.87 32.72
CA THR A 215 -8.21 16.01 31.42
C THR A 215 -7.92 14.64 30.84
N VAL A 216 -8.82 14.16 29.97
CA VAL A 216 -8.58 12.93 29.18
C VAL A 216 -7.56 13.26 28.09
N THR A 217 -6.31 12.87 28.32
CA THR A 217 -5.25 12.96 27.32
C THR A 217 -5.43 11.86 26.28
N TYR A 218 -6.15 12.19 25.20
CA TYR A 218 -6.38 11.29 24.08
C TYR A 218 -5.28 11.46 23.02
N ALA A 219 -4.58 10.38 22.68
CA ALA A 219 -3.59 10.34 21.60
C ALA A 219 -4.21 9.74 20.32
N PRO A 220 -4.69 10.57 19.36
CA PRO A 220 -5.40 10.07 18.16
C PRO A 220 -4.54 9.15 17.28
N VAL A 221 -3.23 9.41 17.23
CA VAL A 221 -2.26 8.63 16.43
C VAL A 221 -2.14 7.19 16.95
N TYR A 222 -2.33 6.97 18.26
CA TYR A 222 -2.29 5.64 18.86
C TYR A 222 -3.47 4.78 18.39
N GLN A 223 -4.66 5.35 18.23
CA GLN A 223 -5.82 4.59 17.76
C GLN A 223 -5.71 4.21 16.29
N GLN A 224 -5.25 5.13 15.44
CA GLN A 224 -5.04 4.85 14.02
C GLN A 224 -3.97 3.79 13.80
N SER A 225 -2.81 3.92 14.45
CA SER A 225 -1.74 2.92 14.38
C SER A 225 -2.17 1.56 14.93
N HIS A 226 -2.94 1.52 16.02
CA HIS A 226 -3.49 0.28 16.56
C HIS A 226 -4.54 -0.37 15.63
N ALA A 227 -5.38 0.42 14.97
CA ALA A 227 -6.33 -0.09 13.97
C ALA A 227 -5.59 -0.65 12.74
N LEU A 228 -4.56 0.05 12.24
CA LEU A 228 -3.72 -0.43 11.14
C LEU A 228 -2.93 -1.68 11.49
N ALA A 229 -2.40 -1.76 12.72
CA ALA A 229 -1.72 -2.97 13.21
C ALA A 229 -2.67 -4.17 13.27
N LYS A 230 -3.92 -3.97 13.70
CA LYS A 230 -4.96 -5.01 13.65
C LYS A 230 -5.30 -5.41 12.21
N ALA A 231 -5.45 -4.46 11.31
CA ALA A 231 -5.69 -4.73 9.88
C ALA A 231 -4.55 -5.55 9.25
N ALA A 232 -3.29 -5.22 9.55
CA ALA A 232 -2.13 -5.96 9.08
C ALA A 232 -2.05 -7.39 9.65
N ASN A 233 -2.52 -7.63 10.89
CA ASN A 233 -2.64 -8.97 11.45
C ASN A 233 -3.70 -9.79 10.68
N PHE A 234 -4.87 -9.20 10.42
CA PHE A 234 -5.90 -9.86 9.61
C PHE A 234 -5.41 -10.15 8.20
N ASP A 235 -4.68 -9.23 7.57
CA ASP A 235 -4.09 -9.42 6.25
C ASP A 235 -3.06 -10.55 6.23
N SER A 236 -2.14 -10.58 7.21
CA SER A 236 -1.19 -11.70 7.36
C SER A 236 -1.91 -13.04 7.55
N ARG A 237 -2.97 -13.07 8.37
CA ARG A 237 -3.77 -14.28 8.58
C ARG A 237 -4.55 -14.68 7.32
N LEU A 238 -5.06 -13.72 6.55
CA LEU A 238 -5.70 -13.96 5.26
C LEU A 238 -4.69 -14.50 4.26
N ALA A 239 -3.51 -13.90 4.13
CA ALA A 239 -2.44 -14.38 3.27
C ALA A 239 -2.00 -15.81 3.62
N MET A 240 -1.96 -16.16 4.91
CA MET A 240 -1.73 -17.54 5.34
C MET A 240 -2.85 -18.48 4.90
N LEU A 241 -4.12 -18.06 5.04
CA LEU A 241 -5.28 -18.85 4.59
C LEU A 241 -5.31 -18.99 3.07
N GLU A 242 -5.00 -17.94 2.33
CA GLU A 242 -4.90 -17.92 0.87
C GLU A 242 -3.79 -18.84 0.38
N LYS A 243 -2.63 -18.82 1.05
CA LYS A 243 -1.52 -19.73 0.78
C LYS A 243 -1.89 -21.19 1.03
N VAL A 244 -2.63 -21.48 2.11
CA VAL A 244 -3.09 -22.84 2.43
C VAL A 244 -4.17 -23.31 1.45
N LEU A 245 -5.07 -22.41 1.04
CA LEU A 245 -6.12 -22.69 0.07
C LEU A 245 -5.59 -22.73 -1.36
N GLY A 246 -4.39 -22.20 -1.61
CA GLY A 246 -3.72 -22.19 -2.92
C GLY A 246 -4.38 -21.26 -3.95
N ILE A 247 -5.25 -20.34 -3.51
CA ILE A 247 -5.94 -19.37 -4.40
C ILE A 247 -5.01 -18.24 -4.82
N ASN A 248 -3.91 -18.57 -5.50
CA ASN A 248 -3.14 -17.58 -6.23
C ASN A 248 -3.81 -17.35 -7.58
N ALA A 249 -3.96 -16.09 -7.99
CA ALA A 249 -4.63 -15.63 -9.22
C ALA A 249 -4.19 -16.31 -10.54
N VAL A 250 -3.12 -17.11 -10.52
CA VAL A 250 -2.63 -17.90 -11.67
C VAL A 250 -3.38 -19.24 -11.82
N ASP A 251 -3.93 -19.81 -10.75
CA ASP A 251 -4.72 -21.06 -10.79
C ASP A 251 -6.23 -20.80 -10.95
N GLU A 252 -6.61 -19.52 -11.07
CA GLU A 252 -7.99 -19.09 -11.25
C GLU A 252 -8.57 -19.62 -12.58
N LEU A 253 -7.73 -19.88 -13.59
CA LEU A 253 -8.18 -20.39 -14.90
C LEU A 253 -8.31 -21.92 -14.96
N SER A 254 -7.63 -22.69 -14.10
CA SER A 254 -7.72 -24.16 -14.10
C SER A 254 -8.91 -24.70 -13.28
N LEU A 255 -9.46 -23.85 -12.40
CA LEU A 255 -10.55 -24.17 -11.47
C LEU A 255 -11.92 -23.65 -11.91
N ILE A 256 -12.00 -22.97 -13.07
CA ILE A 256 -13.26 -22.54 -13.69
C ILE A 256 -13.69 -23.61 -14.68
N ASP A 257 -14.54 -24.52 -14.23
CA ASP A 257 -15.44 -25.26 -15.11
C ASP A 257 -16.82 -24.58 -14.95
N ASN A 258 -17.34 -23.99 -16.03
CA ASN A 258 -18.64 -23.31 -16.06
C ASN A 258 -18.78 -22.06 -15.15
N GLY A 259 -17.81 -21.13 -15.22
CA GLY A 259 -17.96 -19.76 -14.69
C GLY A 259 -18.12 -19.61 -13.17
N SER A 260 -17.96 -20.69 -12.39
CA SER A 260 -17.97 -20.63 -10.92
C SER A 260 -16.78 -21.39 -10.37
N ARG A 261 -16.04 -20.74 -9.45
CA ARG A 261 -14.90 -21.35 -8.76
C ARG A 261 -15.34 -22.69 -8.16
N LYS A 262 -14.63 -23.79 -8.47
CA LYS A 262 -14.92 -25.11 -7.91
C LYS A 262 -14.91 -25.02 -6.38
N ALA A 263 -16.08 -25.09 -5.75
CA ALA A 263 -16.20 -25.01 -4.32
C ALA A 263 -15.43 -26.19 -3.68
N VAL A 264 -14.49 -25.86 -2.78
CA VAL A 264 -13.59 -26.85 -2.17
C VAL A 264 -14.39 -27.90 -1.40
N ILE A 265 -15.47 -27.49 -0.73
CA ILE A 265 -16.31 -28.36 0.09
C ILE A 265 -17.00 -29.46 -0.74
N PRO A 266 -17.76 -29.18 -1.81
CA PRO A 266 -18.30 -30.23 -2.69
C PRO A 266 -17.24 -31.16 -3.30
N SER A 267 -16.05 -30.64 -3.62
CA SER A 267 -14.95 -31.46 -4.15
C SER A 267 -14.37 -32.41 -3.10
N LEU A 268 -14.23 -31.92 -1.86
CA LEU A 268 -13.80 -32.71 -0.71
C LEU A 268 -14.87 -33.74 -0.34
N GLU A 269 -16.16 -33.39 -0.37
CA GLU A 269 -17.25 -34.34 -0.16
C GLU A 269 -17.29 -35.41 -1.24
N LYS A 270 -17.04 -35.06 -2.51
CA LYS A 270 -16.94 -36.04 -3.60
C LYS A 270 -15.76 -36.98 -3.38
N LEU A 271 -14.60 -36.46 -3.00
CA LEU A 271 -13.41 -37.26 -2.70
C LEU A 271 -13.64 -38.12 -1.45
N GLN A 272 -14.27 -37.59 -0.42
CA GLN A 272 -14.67 -38.32 0.79
C GLN A 272 -15.63 -39.45 0.45
N LYS A 273 -16.64 -39.21 -0.40
CA LYS A 273 -17.56 -40.25 -0.89
C LYS A 273 -16.80 -41.32 -1.66
N GLN A 274 -15.88 -40.94 -2.55
CA GLN A 274 -15.03 -41.89 -3.30
C GLN A 274 -14.14 -42.72 -2.38
N VAL A 275 -13.47 -42.09 -1.40
CA VAL A 275 -12.64 -42.78 -0.40
C VAL A 275 -13.49 -43.68 0.48
N SER A 276 -14.69 -43.25 0.88
CA SER A 276 -15.61 -44.10 1.67
C SER A 276 -16.12 -45.31 0.89
N VAL A 277 -16.32 -45.18 -0.43
CA VAL A 277 -16.67 -46.31 -1.29
C VAL A 277 -15.49 -47.26 -1.38
N LEU A 278 -14.26 -46.75 -1.55
CA LEU A 278 -13.06 -47.58 -1.59
C LEU A 278 -12.74 -48.25 -0.24
N SER A 279 -13.05 -47.60 0.88
CA SER A 279 -12.76 -48.12 2.21
C SER A 279 -13.81 -49.08 2.75
N ASN A 280 -15.09 -48.85 2.42
CA ASN A 280 -16.21 -49.60 2.98
C ASN A 280 -16.77 -50.66 2.02
N SER A 281 -16.50 -50.56 0.71
CA SER A 281 -16.96 -51.53 -0.28
C SER A 281 -15.83 -52.43 -0.75
N THR A 282 -15.88 -53.69 -0.33
CA THR A 282 -15.17 -54.79 -1.01
C THR A 282 -15.67 -54.86 -2.47
N PRO A 283 -14.82 -55.08 -3.48
CA PRO A 283 -15.23 -55.08 -4.90
C PRO A 283 -16.41 -56.01 -5.23
N SER A 284 -16.61 -57.08 -4.43
CA SER A 284 -17.74 -57.99 -4.56
C SER A 284 -19.09 -57.40 -4.15
N SER A 285 -19.14 -56.48 -3.18
CA SER A 285 -20.39 -55.83 -2.77
C SER A 285 -20.82 -54.73 -3.73
N LEU A 286 -19.88 -54.04 -4.38
CA LEU A 286 -20.17 -53.06 -5.43
C LEU A 286 -20.83 -53.73 -6.64
N ASP A 287 -20.30 -54.88 -7.07
CA ASP A 287 -20.88 -55.65 -8.17
C ASP A 287 -22.28 -56.18 -7.82
N GLY A 288 -22.51 -56.60 -6.57
CA GLY A 288 -23.83 -56.99 -6.07
C GLY A 288 -24.85 -55.85 -6.12
N ILE A 289 -24.49 -54.70 -5.54
CA ILE A 289 -25.34 -53.51 -5.51
C ILE A 289 -25.59 -52.98 -6.94
N SER A 290 -24.61 -53.03 -7.85
CA SER A 290 -24.80 -52.61 -9.24
C SER A 290 -25.83 -53.47 -9.99
N ARG A 291 -25.86 -54.78 -9.70
CA ARG A 291 -26.85 -55.72 -10.26
C ARG A 291 -28.24 -55.46 -9.68
N GLU A 292 -28.33 -55.18 -8.38
CA GLU A 292 -29.59 -54.80 -7.74
C GLU A 292 -30.12 -53.46 -8.24
N ILE A 293 -29.25 -52.45 -8.44
CA ILE A 293 -29.62 -51.17 -9.05
C ILE A 293 -30.10 -51.36 -10.48
N ARG A 294 -29.42 -52.19 -11.29
CA ARG A 294 -29.89 -52.53 -12.66
C ARG A 294 -31.25 -53.23 -12.63
N LYS A 295 -31.48 -54.11 -11.66
CA LYS A 295 -32.77 -54.77 -11.48
C LYS A 295 -33.85 -53.77 -11.07
N LEU A 296 -33.59 -52.90 -10.09
CA LEU A 296 -34.52 -51.87 -9.62
C LEU A 296 -34.82 -50.82 -10.70
N THR A 297 -33.83 -50.42 -11.49
CA THR A 297 -34.05 -49.51 -12.63
C THR A 297 -34.89 -50.16 -13.72
N GLN A 298 -34.65 -51.45 -14.00
CA GLN A 298 -35.51 -52.20 -14.92
C GLN A 298 -36.94 -52.35 -14.38
N GLU A 299 -37.11 -52.61 -13.08
CA GLU A 299 -38.42 -52.68 -12.43
C GLU A 299 -39.14 -51.32 -12.42
N ALA A 300 -38.41 -50.23 -12.17
CA ALA A 300 -38.94 -48.87 -12.24
C ALA A 300 -39.37 -48.49 -13.66
N GLN A 301 -38.58 -48.83 -14.68
CA GLN A 301 -38.94 -48.63 -16.10
C GLN A 301 -40.17 -49.45 -16.49
N LYS A 302 -40.27 -50.70 -16.03
CA LYS A 302 -41.48 -51.52 -16.22
C LYS A 302 -42.69 -50.86 -15.55
N LEU A 303 -42.56 -50.37 -14.32
CA LEU A 303 -43.63 -49.67 -13.61
C LEU A 303 -44.03 -48.36 -14.30
N GLU A 304 -43.07 -47.60 -14.82
CA GLU A 304 -43.33 -46.38 -15.58
C GLU A 304 -44.05 -46.68 -16.90
N SER A 305 -43.64 -47.73 -17.62
CA SER A 305 -44.33 -48.17 -18.84
C SER A 305 -45.76 -48.64 -18.54
N ALA A 306 -45.97 -49.35 -17.42
CA ALA A 306 -47.29 -49.76 -16.98
C ALA A 306 -48.17 -48.57 -16.57
N ARG A 307 -47.59 -47.57 -15.88
CA ARG A 307 -48.28 -46.31 -15.55
C ARG A 307 -48.65 -45.50 -16.80
N LYS A 308 -47.75 -45.42 -17.78
CA LYS A 308 -48.01 -44.76 -19.07
C LYS A 308 -49.12 -45.48 -19.83
N ALA A 309 -49.08 -46.82 -19.89
CA ALA A 309 -50.14 -47.62 -20.50
C ALA A 309 -51.49 -47.46 -19.78
N ALA A 310 -51.50 -47.45 -18.44
CA ALA A 310 -52.70 -47.23 -17.64
C ALA A 310 -53.27 -45.81 -17.83
N ASN A 311 -52.42 -44.79 -17.91
CA ASN A 311 -52.84 -43.41 -18.16
C ASN A 311 -53.40 -43.23 -19.58
N ILE A 312 -52.80 -43.89 -20.58
CA ILE A 312 -53.36 -43.93 -21.94
C ILE A 312 -54.71 -44.64 -21.95
N ALA A 313 -54.84 -45.78 -21.26
CA ALA A 313 -56.11 -46.49 -21.13
C ALA A 313 -57.19 -45.66 -20.41
N GLN A 314 -56.82 -44.91 -19.36
CA GLN A 314 -57.72 -43.97 -18.68
C GLN A 314 -58.12 -42.81 -19.58
N LYS A 315 -57.20 -42.25 -20.38
CA LYS A 315 -57.52 -41.21 -21.37
C LYS A 315 -58.43 -41.72 -22.49
N THR A 316 -58.34 -42.99 -22.86
CA THR A 316 -59.27 -43.60 -23.84
C THR A 316 -60.63 -43.93 -23.23
N MET A 317 -60.69 -44.24 -21.93
CA MET A 317 -61.96 -44.50 -21.20
C MET A 317 -62.69 -43.20 -20.83
N ASN A 318 -61.97 -42.10 -20.59
CA ASN A 318 -62.52 -40.79 -20.23
C ASN A 318 -62.83 -39.90 -21.45
N LYS A 319 -62.86 -40.46 -22.67
CA LYS A 319 -63.10 -39.68 -23.90
C LYS A 319 -64.60 -39.40 -24.16
N ASP A 320 -65.49 -40.05 -23.41
CA ASP A 320 -66.94 -39.97 -23.59
C ASP A 320 -67.67 -39.15 -22.49
N GLU A 321 -66.95 -38.55 -21.53
CA GLU A 321 -67.55 -37.67 -20.50
C GLU A 321 -66.96 -36.25 -20.58
N GLU A 322 -67.82 -35.32 -20.99
CA GLU A 322 -67.56 -33.88 -21.09
C GLU A 322 -67.23 -33.28 -19.70
N LEU A 323 -66.18 -32.45 -19.64
CA LEU A 323 -65.69 -31.58 -18.55
C LEU A 323 -64.68 -32.18 -17.54
N THR A 324 -63.45 -31.65 -17.54
CA THR A 324 -62.96 -30.87 -16.38
C THR A 324 -61.83 -29.89 -16.79
N PRO A 325 -61.89 -28.60 -16.38
CA PRO A 325 -60.81 -27.61 -16.55
C PRO A 325 -59.56 -27.89 -15.67
N LYS A 326 -59.60 -28.94 -14.84
CA LYS A 326 -58.54 -29.28 -13.88
C LYS A 326 -57.22 -29.72 -14.53
N ILE A 327 -57.27 -30.39 -15.68
CA ILE A 327 -56.06 -30.88 -16.36
C ILE A 327 -55.30 -29.72 -17.04
N GLU A 328 -56.01 -28.70 -17.52
CA GLU A 328 -55.41 -27.49 -18.08
C GLU A 328 -54.83 -26.60 -16.97
N GLU A 329 -55.54 -26.44 -15.84
CA GLU A 329 -55.03 -25.77 -14.65
C GLU A 329 -53.76 -26.45 -14.12
N ASP A 330 -53.74 -27.79 -14.03
CA ASP A 330 -52.55 -28.53 -13.62
C ASP A 330 -51.40 -28.37 -14.63
N SER A 331 -51.68 -28.32 -15.94
CA SER A 331 -50.66 -28.08 -16.97
C SER A 331 -50.08 -26.67 -16.88
N GLU A 332 -50.91 -25.64 -16.70
CA GLU A 332 -50.46 -24.26 -16.50
C GLU A 332 -49.67 -24.08 -15.20
N LEU A 333 -50.12 -24.73 -14.12
CA LEU A 333 -49.43 -24.72 -12.83
C LEU A 333 -48.08 -25.44 -12.95
N VAL A 334 -47.99 -26.54 -13.70
CA VAL A 334 -46.73 -27.23 -14.00
C VAL A 334 -45.82 -26.36 -14.87
N MET A 335 -46.33 -25.61 -15.84
CA MET A 335 -45.51 -24.66 -16.61
C MET A 335 -44.99 -23.51 -15.74
N LYS A 336 -45.84 -22.94 -14.86
CA LYS A 336 -45.45 -21.91 -13.88
C LYS A 336 -44.44 -22.46 -12.87
N LEU A 337 -44.63 -23.69 -12.41
CA LEU A 337 -43.73 -24.39 -11.50
C LEU A 337 -42.38 -24.64 -12.17
N ASN A 338 -42.36 -25.13 -13.41
CA ASN A 338 -41.12 -25.33 -14.16
C ASN A 338 -40.39 -24.00 -14.42
N ALA A 339 -41.11 -22.90 -14.67
CA ALA A 339 -40.53 -21.57 -14.76
C ALA A 339 -39.93 -21.11 -13.41
N LEU A 340 -40.60 -21.36 -12.30
CA LEU A 340 -40.09 -21.06 -10.95
C LEU A 340 -38.87 -21.92 -10.58
N TYR A 341 -38.91 -23.22 -10.89
CA TYR A 341 -37.76 -24.12 -10.72
C TYR A 341 -36.60 -23.74 -11.65
N GLY A 342 -36.86 -23.14 -12.81
CA GLY A 342 -35.83 -22.56 -13.68
C GLY A 342 -35.22 -21.27 -13.11
N ALA A 343 -36.02 -20.45 -12.42
CA ALA A 343 -35.55 -19.21 -11.78
C ALA A 343 -34.85 -19.44 -10.43
N LEU A 344 -35.16 -20.54 -9.73
CA LEU A 344 -34.62 -20.86 -8.41
C LEU A 344 -33.08 -20.99 -8.38
N PRO A 345 -32.41 -21.66 -9.35
CA PRO A 345 -30.95 -21.70 -9.42
C PRO A 345 -30.30 -20.31 -9.50
N VAL A 346 -30.94 -19.35 -10.19
CA VAL A 346 -30.43 -17.97 -10.29
C VAL A 346 -30.52 -17.28 -8.93
N ILE A 347 -31.65 -17.45 -8.24
CA ILE A 347 -31.87 -16.88 -6.90
C ILE A 347 -30.94 -17.54 -5.87
N GLU A 348 -30.72 -18.85 -5.97
CA GLU A 348 -29.84 -19.61 -5.07
C GLU A 348 -28.38 -19.19 -5.23
N LYS A 349 -27.93 -18.91 -6.46
CA LYS A 349 -26.60 -18.33 -6.74
C LYS A 349 -26.46 -16.89 -6.25
N MET A 350 -27.51 -16.08 -6.32
CA MET A 350 -27.50 -14.66 -5.88
C MET A 350 -27.59 -14.51 -4.35
N ARG A 351 -28.28 -15.43 -3.67
CA ARG A 351 -28.51 -15.40 -2.21
C ARG A 351 -27.24 -15.24 -1.38
N PRO A 352 -26.14 -15.98 -1.60
CA PRO A 352 -24.92 -15.83 -0.79
C PRO A 352 -24.16 -14.52 -1.06
N ILE A 353 -24.41 -13.85 -2.19
CA ILE A 353 -23.71 -12.62 -2.60
C ILE A 353 -24.43 -11.37 -2.06
N LEU A 354 -25.74 -11.47 -1.79
CA LEU A 354 -26.55 -10.34 -1.32
C LEU A 354 -26.08 -9.78 0.05
N PRO A 355 -25.77 -10.60 1.08
CA PRO A 355 -25.27 -10.08 2.35
C PRO A 355 -23.94 -9.34 2.20
N SER A 356 -22.99 -9.88 1.42
CA SER A 356 -21.69 -9.23 1.23
C SER A 356 -21.79 -7.94 0.41
N LEU A 357 -22.69 -7.88 -0.57
CA LEU A 357 -23.01 -6.64 -1.28
C LEU A 357 -23.66 -5.62 -0.34
N LEU A 358 -24.54 -6.05 0.56
CA LEU A 358 -25.17 -5.18 1.54
C LEU A 358 -24.14 -4.63 2.54
N ASP A 359 -23.22 -5.45 3.03
CA ASP A 359 -22.13 -5.02 3.90
C ASP A 359 -21.19 -4.03 3.18
N ARG A 360 -20.87 -4.32 1.91
CA ARG A 360 -20.09 -3.39 1.07
C ARG A 360 -20.85 -2.07 0.88
N LEU A 361 -22.14 -2.10 0.58
CA LEU A 361 -22.97 -0.90 0.46
C LEU A 361 -23.06 -0.13 1.78
N HIS A 362 -23.08 -0.80 2.94
CA HIS A 362 -23.04 -0.12 4.24
C HIS A 362 -21.69 0.58 4.46
N SER A 363 -20.57 -0.06 4.12
CA SER A 363 -19.25 0.60 4.17
C SER A 363 -19.16 1.77 3.17
N LEU A 364 -19.73 1.60 1.98
CA LEU A 364 -19.72 2.59 0.91
C LEU A 364 -20.68 3.74 1.19
N ARG A 365 -21.74 3.54 1.97
CA ARG A 365 -22.71 4.58 2.36
C ARG A 365 -22.03 5.75 3.06
N ALA A 366 -21.06 5.50 3.93
CA ALA A 366 -20.30 6.56 4.59
C ALA A 366 -19.52 7.40 3.57
N ILE A 367 -18.92 6.74 2.57
CA ILE A 367 -18.18 7.40 1.48
C ILE A 367 -19.13 8.14 0.53
N HIS A 368 -20.29 7.57 0.22
CA HIS A 368 -21.29 8.23 -0.64
C HIS A 368 -21.90 9.44 0.06
N ALA A 369 -22.16 9.35 1.37
CA ALA A 369 -22.61 10.48 2.16
C ALA A 369 -21.54 11.58 2.21
N SER A 370 -20.26 11.24 2.43
CA SER A 370 -19.18 12.22 2.39
C SER A 370 -18.95 12.79 0.99
N ALA A 371 -19.11 12.01 -0.07
CA ALA A 371 -19.06 12.49 -1.45
C ALA A 371 -20.20 13.47 -1.76
N ALA A 372 -21.40 13.20 -1.26
CA ALA A 372 -22.53 14.12 -1.41
C ALA A 372 -22.34 15.43 -0.63
N THR A 373 -21.82 15.37 0.60
CA THR A 373 -21.55 16.59 1.39
C THR A 373 -20.38 17.39 0.81
N THR A 374 -19.33 16.74 0.33
CA THR A 374 -18.20 17.41 -0.34
C THR A 374 -18.61 18.05 -1.65
N LYS A 375 -19.46 17.40 -2.45
CA LYS A 375 -20.06 18.03 -3.64
C LYS A 375 -20.84 19.29 -3.26
N SER A 376 -21.70 19.22 -2.25
CA SER A 376 -22.47 20.39 -1.80
C SER A 376 -21.57 21.51 -1.26
N ALA A 377 -20.49 21.16 -0.55
CA ALA A 377 -19.50 22.13 -0.08
C ALA A 377 -18.71 22.76 -1.25
N LEU A 378 -18.35 21.98 -2.27
CA LEU A 378 -17.69 22.48 -3.48
C LEU A 378 -18.63 23.42 -4.25
N ASP A 379 -19.89 23.05 -4.44
CA ASP A 379 -20.88 23.92 -5.09
C ASP A 379 -21.09 25.24 -4.32
N LYS A 380 -20.87 25.25 -2.99
CA LYS A 380 -20.89 26.49 -2.18
C LYS A 380 -19.63 27.32 -2.39
N ILE A 381 -18.46 26.69 -2.36
CA ILE A 381 -17.18 27.35 -2.62
C ILE A 381 -17.16 27.94 -4.04
N ASP A 382 -17.68 27.24 -5.04
CA ASP A 382 -17.77 27.75 -6.41
C ASP A 382 -18.68 28.99 -6.49
N ARG A 383 -19.81 29.00 -5.77
CA ARG A 383 -20.67 30.19 -5.68
C ARG A 383 -19.96 31.36 -4.98
N GLU A 384 -19.29 31.10 -3.86
CA GLU A 384 -18.50 32.13 -3.16
C GLU A 384 -17.35 32.66 -4.02
N GLN A 385 -16.69 31.80 -4.81
CA GLN A 385 -15.65 32.22 -5.74
C GLN A 385 -16.19 33.10 -6.86
N LEU A 386 -17.38 32.79 -7.41
CA LEU A 386 -18.03 33.65 -8.39
C LEU A 386 -18.41 35.01 -7.81
N GLU A 387 -18.93 35.05 -6.58
CA GLU A 387 -19.24 36.29 -5.87
C GLU A 387 -17.98 37.12 -5.60
N ILE A 388 -16.90 36.50 -5.13
CA ILE A 388 -15.61 37.17 -4.91
C ILE A 388 -15.04 37.70 -6.23
N ALA A 389 -15.14 36.93 -7.32
CA ALA A 389 -14.69 37.38 -8.64
C ALA A 389 -15.47 38.61 -9.13
N ASP A 390 -16.78 38.64 -8.90
CA ASP A 390 -17.61 39.79 -9.24
C ASP A 390 -17.34 40.99 -8.34
N ASP A 391 -17.10 40.77 -7.04
CA ASP A 391 -16.69 41.83 -6.14
C ASP A 391 -15.33 42.41 -6.55
N ILE A 392 -14.34 41.59 -6.89
CA ILE A 392 -13.04 42.06 -7.41
C ILE A 392 -13.23 42.96 -8.63
N LYS A 393 -14.14 42.63 -9.55
CA LYS A 393 -14.47 43.53 -10.68
C LYS A 393 -15.05 44.86 -10.20
N LYS A 394 -15.97 44.84 -9.22
CA LYS A 394 -16.51 46.08 -8.62
C LYS A 394 -15.41 46.91 -7.94
N TRP A 395 -14.47 46.27 -7.24
CA TRP A 395 -13.31 46.94 -6.64
C TRP A 395 -12.38 47.56 -7.70
N GLN A 396 -12.13 46.85 -8.80
CA GLN A 396 -11.36 47.37 -9.93
C GLN A 396 -12.04 48.57 -10.60
N GLU A 397 -13.35 48.50 -10.83
CA GLU A 397 -14.12 49.61 -11.35
C GLU A 397 -14.12 50.81 -10.38
N GLY A 398 -14.31 50.56 -9.08
CA GLY A 398 -14.25 51.58 -8.04
C GLY A 398 -12.89 52.25 -7.96
N LEU A 399 -11.80 51.49 -8.08
CA LEU A 399 -10.44 52.01 -8.09
C LEU A 399 -10.15 52.80 -9.37
N SER A 400 -10.62 52.36 -10.54
CA SER A 400 -10.51 53.12 -11.79
C SER A 400 -11.30 54.43 -11.74
N ARG A 401 -12.49 54.44 -11.11
CA ARG A 401 -13.25 55.67 -10.87
C ARG A 401 -12.50 56.60 -9.91
N MET A 402 -11.94 56.06 -8.84
CA MET A 402 -11.14 56.83 -7.88
C MET A 402 -9.89 57.42 -8.53
N GLU A 403 -9.18 56.64 -9.34
CA GLU A 403 -8.01 57.07 -10.11
C GLU A 403 -8.36 58.22 -11.07
N LYS A 404 -9.48 58.12 -11.79
CA LYS A 404 -9.99 59.22 -12.63
C LYS A 404 -10.30 60.46 -11.80
N THR A 405 -11.04 60.32 -10.69
CA THR A 405 -11.35 61.46 -9.82
C THR A 405 -10.10 62.07 -9.17
N MET A 406 -9.09 61.26 -8.87
CA MET A 406 -7.81 61.71 -8.33
C MET A 406 -7.01 62.46 -9.40
N SER A 407 -6.99 61.97 -10.65
CA SER A 407 -6.35 62.66 -11.76
C SER A 407 -7.03 64.00 -12.09
N GLU A 408 -8.37 64.05 -12.05
CA GLU A 408 -9.13 65.29 -12.19
C GLU A 408 -8.86 66.26 -11.03
N ALA A 409 -8.81 65.76 -9.78
CA ALA A 409 -8.45 66.55 -8.61
C ALA A 409 -7.01 67.07 -8.70
N GLU A 410 -6.06 66.26 -9.17
CA GLU A 410 -4.67 66.66 -9.38
C GLU A 410 -4.56 67.71 -10.49
N ALA A 411 -5.30 67.56 -11.59
CA ALA A 411 -5.32 68.55 -12.68
C ALA A 411 -5.89 69.90 -12.22
N THR A 412 -7.00 69.87 -11.47
CA THR A 412 -7.61 71.09 -10.90
C THR A 412 -6.71 71.72 -9.82
N MET A 413 -6.07 70.92 -8.97
CA MET A 413 -5.08 71.39 -7.98
C MET A 413 -3.87 72.03 -8.67
N ASN A 414 -3.32 71.41 -9.71
CA ASN A 414 -2.22 71.95 -10.51
C ASN A 414 -2.62 73.26 -11.22
N SER A 415 -3.85 73.34 -11.75
CA SER A 415 -4.38 74.58 -12.31
C SER A 415 -4.49 75.67 -11.25
N ASN A 416 -4.99 75.35 -10.06
CA ASN A 416 -5.11 76.29 -8.95
C ASN A 416 -3.73 76.78 -8.46
N ILE A 417 -2.75 75.88 -8.35
CA ILE A 417 -1.36 76.23 -8.00
C ILE A 417 -0.76 77.15 -9.07
N ARG A 418 -0.99 76.89 -10.35
CA ARG A 418 -0.55 77.81 -11.43
C ARG A 418 -1.20 79.18 -11.30
N PHE A 419 -2.50 79.26 -11.07
CA PHE A 419 -3.18 80.54 -10.83
C PHE A 419 -2.64 81.28 -9.60
N MET A 420 -2.39 80.57 -8.49
CA MET A 420 -1.76 81.14 -7.31
C MET A 420 -0.34 81.64 -7.59
N ASN A 421 0.47 80.88 -8.34
CA ASN A 421 1.82 81.30 -8.73
C ASN A 421 1.79 82.52 -9.65
N GLU A 422 0.87 82.58 -10.61
CA GLU A 422 0.66 83.76 -11.45
C GLU A 422 0.22 84.98 -10.63
N TRP A 423 -0.66 84.79 -9.65
CA TRP A 423 -1.07 85.83 -8.72
C TRP A 423 0.09 86.29 -7.83
N MET A 424 0.87 85.36 -7.27
CA MET A 424 2.06 85.68 -6.47
C MET A 424 3.09 86.44 -7.30
N LYS A 425 3.33 86.02 -8.54
CA LYS A 425 4.23 86.72 -9.45
C LYS A 425 3.75 88.13 -9.80
N LYS A 426 2.44 88.31 -10.05
CA LYS A 426 1.85 89.66 -10.20
C LYS A 426 1.99 90.51 -8.94
N LEU A 427 1.86 89.89 -7.76
CA LEU A 427 2.06 90.57 -6.47
C LEU A 427 3.53 90.98 -6.28
N GLU A 428 4.47 90.11 -6.63
CA GLU A 428 5.91 90.39 -6.62
C GLU A 428 6.26 91.53 -7.60
N GLU A 429 5.76 91.49 -8.83
CA GLU A 429 5.94 92.57 -9.81
C GLU A 429 5.42 93.91 -9.26
N ASN A 430 4.22 93.92 -8.69
CA ASN A 430 3.66 95.12 -8.05
C ASN A 430 4.52 95.60 -6.87
N MET A 431 5.02 94.70 -6.02
CA MET A 431 5.92 95.03 -4.91
C MET A 431 7.27 95.60 -5.38
N THR A 432 7.81 95.13 -6.51
CA THR A 432 9.06 95.67 -7.08
C THR A 432 8.89 96.99 -7.84
N SER A 433 7.65 97.34 -8.22
CA SER A 433 7.31 98.59 -8.92
C SER A 433 7.02 99.77 -7.99
N LEU A 434 6.94 99.51 -6.68
CA LEU A 434 6.88 100.47 -5.58
C LEU A 434 8.30 100.74 -5.06
#